data_AF-A0A7V2UL26-F1
#
_entry.id   AF-A0A7V2UL26-F1
#
_cell.length_a   1.000
_cell.length_b   1.000
_cell.length_c   1.000
_cell.angle_alpha   90.00
_cell.angle_beta   90.00
_cell.angle_gamma   90.00
#
_symmetry.space_group_name_H-M   'P 1'
#
loop_
_entity.id
_entity.type
_entity.pdbx_description
1 polymer ?
#
loop_
_entity_poly.entity_id
_entity_poly.type
_entity_poly.pdbx_seq_one_letter_code
_entity_poly.pdbx_strand_id
1 'polypeptide(L)'
;LVWLRTHQPEYFQNPQLREKAFRFQVDINDGKTIDLAIELDLTERVIVTPLDPANNPAPGRFDVQHVTEPLPEGTLATAERWEFRLRDTVLASWDYNSAEFDDAPRLQA
;
A
#
# COMPACT_ATOMS: atom_id res chain seq x y z
N LEU A 1 4.41 -11.65 -2.47
CA LEU A 1 3.12 -11.07 -2.05
C LEU A 1 3.02 -9.65 -2.59
N VAL A 2 2.47 -9.48 -3.79
CA VAL A 2 2.36 -8.16 -4.44
C VAL A 2 1.31 -7.29 -3.73
N TRP A 3 0.21 -7.89 -3.27
CA TRP A 3 -0.85 -7.20 -2.53
C TRP A 3 -0.36 -6.48 -1.27
N LEU A 4 0.40 -7.18 -0.41
CA LEU A 4 0.91 -6.61 0.84
C LEU A 4 1.88 -5.46 0.63
N ARG A 5 2.59 -5.39 -0.51
CA ARG A 5 3.54 -4.29 -0.75
C ARG A 5 2.83 -2.94 -0.82
N THR A 6 1.60 -2.94 -1.31
CA THR A 6 0.81 -1.71 -1.45
C THR A 6 -0.07 -1.46 -0.24
N HIS A 7 -0.67 -2.52 0.32
CA HIS A 7 -1.64 -2.37 1.40
C HIS A 7 -1.03 -2.48 2.79
N GLN A 8 0.20 -2.98 2.92
CA GLN A 8 0.96 -3.13 4.18
C GLN A 8 2.48 -2.90 3.95
N PRO A 9 2.89 -1.74 3.40
CA PRO A 9 4.27 -1.44 3.05
C PRO A 9 5.20 -1.45 4.28
N GLU A 10 4.68 -1.22 5.48
CA GLU A 10 5.44 -1.22 6.73
C GLU A 10 6.13 -2.56 7.01
N TYR A 11 5.54 -3.68 6.59
CA TYR A 11 6.18 -5.00 6.71
C TYR A 11 7.38 -5.14 5.76
N PHE A 12 7.43 -4.37 4.68
CA PHE A 12 8.57 -4.35 3.76
C PHE A 12 9.60 -3.28 4.12
N GLN A 13 9.24 -2.27 4.90
CA GLN A 13 10.15 -1.20 5.31
C GLN A 13 10.80 -1.47 6.68
N ASN A 14 10.14 -2.24 7.55
CA ASN A 14 10.61 -2.57 8.89
C ASN A 14 10.93 -4.07 9.03
N PRO A 15 12.22 -4.47 9.05
CA PRO A 15 12.62 -5.87 9.17
C PRO A 15 12.10 -6.55 10.45
N GLN A 16 12.02 -5.83 11.57
CA GLN A 16 11.56 -6.40 12.84
C GLN A 16 10.06 -6.75 12.82
N LEU A 17 9.24 -5.95 12.12
CA LEU A 17 7.82 -6.28 11.92
C LEU A 17 7.65 -7.42 10.92
N ARG A 18 8.49 -7.45 9.86
CA ARG A 18 8.42 -8.46 8.81
C ARG A 18 8.54 -9.89 9.32
N GLU A 19 9.44 -10.12 10.28
CA GLU A 19 9.68 -11.46 10.85
C GLU A 19 8.44 -12.09 11.46
N LYS A 20 7.51 -11.27 11.96
CA LYS A 20 6.29 -11.74 12.60
C LYS A 20 5.07 -11.61 11.69
N ALA A 21 5.03 -10.63 10.79
CA ALA A 21 3.83 -10.28 10.04
C ALA A 21 3.32 -11.36 9.07
N PHE A 22 4.20 -12.26 8.60
CA PHE A 22 3.84 -13.34 7.68
C PHE A 22 4.20 -14.70 8.28
N ARG A 23 3.19 -15.55 8.48
CA ARG A 23 3.37 -16.91 8.99
C ARG A 23 2.61 -17.87 8.09
N PHE A 24 3.18 -19.05 7.86
CA PHE A 24 2.49 -20.10 7.14
C PHE A 24 2.81 -21.44 7.77
N GLN A 25 1.83 -22.34 7.75
CA GLN A 25 1.97 -23.71 8.20
C GLN A 25 1.56 -24.62 7.06
N VAL A 26 2.38 -25.63 6.80
CA VAL A 26 2.10 -26.67 5.83
C VAL A 26 1.98 -27.98 6.59
N ASP A 27 0.86 -28.68 6.40
CA ASP A 27 0.69 -30.07 6.80
C ASP A 27 0.64 -30.94 5.54
N ILE A 28 1.40 -32.03 5.52
CA ILE A 28 1.47 -32.92 4.37
C ILE A 28 0.52 -34.07 4.60
N ASN A 29 -0.55 -34.11 3.81
CA ASN A 29 -1.60 -35.11 3.96
C ASN A 29 -1.21 -36.42 3.27
N ASP A 30 -0.68 -36.35 2.05
CA ASP A 30 -0.16 -37.49 1.29
C ASP A 30 0.89 -37.05 0.26
N GLY A 31 1.30 -37.96 -0.64
CA GLY A 31 2.29 -37.64 -1.70
C GLY A 31 1.78 -36.69 -2.80
N LYS A 32 0.55 -36.20 -2.72
CA LYS A 32 -0.11 -35.37 -3.75
C LYS A 32 -0.80 -34.13 -3.18
N THR A 33 -1.08 -34.08 -1.88
CA THR A 33 -1.91 -33.06 -1.24
C THR A 33 -1.28 -32.56 0.05
N ILE A 34 -1.52 -31.28 0.33
CA ILE A 34 -1.10 -30.60 1.55
C ILE A 34 -2.23 -29.69 2.03
N ASP A 35 -2.33 -29.49 3.33
CA ASP A 35 -3.09 -28.41 3.94
C ASP A 35 -2.16 -27.22 4.18
N LEU A 36 -2.56 -26.05 3.70
CA LEU A 36 -1.80 -24.82 3.80
C LEU A 36 -2.61 -23.78 4.59
N ALA A 37 -2.09 -23.37 5.74
CA ALA A 37 -2.58 -22.23 6.50
C ALA A 37 -1.64 -21.04 6.29
N ILE A 38 -2.21 -19.87 6.03
CA ILE A 38 -1.47 -18.61 5.90
C ILE A 38 -2.08 -17.62 6.88
N GLU A 39 -1.25 -17.03 7.73
CA GLU A 39 -1.63 -15.98 8.66
C GLU A 39 -0.92 -14.68 8.30
N LEU A 40 -1.70 -13.60 8.33
CA LEU A 40 -1.26 -12.24 8.05
C LEU A 40 -1.72 -11.35 9.21
N ASP A 41 -0.79 -10.65 9.83
CA ASP A 41 -1.17 -9.50 10.64
C ASP A 41 -1.50 -8.35 9.66
N LEU A 42 -2.59 -7.62 9.91
CA LEU A 42 -3.00 -6.49 9.06
C LEU A 42 -3.26 -5.27 9.94
N THR A 43 -2.86 -4.11 9.44
CA THR A 43 -3.17 -2.81 10.02
C THR A 43 -4.23 -2.09 9.18
N GLU A 44 -4.98 -1.19 9.83
CA GLU A 44 -5.94 -0.33 9.16
C GLU A 44 -5.68 1.13 9.53
N ARG A 45 -5.73 2.01 8.52
CA ARG A 45 -5.56 3.45 8.72
C ARG A 45 -6.90 4.16 8.78
N VAL A 46 -7.11 4.88 9.88
CA VAL A 46 -8.34 5.61 10.17
C VAL A 46 -8.02 7.03 10.62
N ILE A 47 -8.67 8.01 10.02
CA ILE A 47 -8.61 9.42 10.42
C ILE A 47 -9.79 9.70 11.34
N VAL A 48 -9.51 10.21 12.54
CA VAL A 48 -10.53 10.56 13.54
C VAL A 48 -10.52 12.07 13.75
N THR A 49 -11.64 12.73 13.48
CA THR A 49 -11.77 14.20 13.56
C THR A 49 -12.91 14.58 14.51
N PRO A 50 -12.75 15.54 15.44
CA PRO A 50 -13.86 16.03 16.24
C PRO A 50 -14.94 16.67 15.36
N LEU A 51 -16.21 16.38 15.61
CA LEU A 51 -17.30 17.06 14.91
C LEU A 51 -17.41 18.51 15.36
N ASP A 52 -17.65 19.41 14.40
CA ASP A 52 -17.84 20.84 14.65
C ASP A 52 -18.98 21.05 15.69
N PRO A 53 -18.72 21.76 16.81
CA PRO A 53 -19.74 22.10 17.80
C PRO A 53 -20.97 22.80 17.22
N ALA A 54 -20.83 23.54 16.11
CA ALA A 54 -21.95 24.20 15.44
C ALA A 54 -22.94 23.20 14.81
N ASN A 55 -22.47 22.00 14.45
CA ASN A 55 -23.25 20.95 13.82
C ASN A 55 -23.52 19.77 14.76
N ASN A 56 -23.18 19.88 16.05
CA ASN A 56 -23.24 18.77 16.99
C ASN A 56 -23.79 19.17 18.37
N PRO A 57 -25.02 18.76 18.73
CA PRO A 57 -25.64 19.12 20.01
C PRO A 57 -25.09 18.36 21.22
N ALA A 58 -24.23 17.34 21.03
CA ALA A 58 -23.66 16.55 22.12
C ALA A 58 -22.11 16.61 22.13
N PRO A 59 -21.47 17.00 23.25
CA PRO A 59 -20.01 17.00 23.34
C PRO A 59 -19.43 15.58 23.21
N GLY A 60 -18.28 15.46 22.53
CA GLY A 60 -17.51 14.21 22.46
C GLY A 60 -17.78 13.29 21.27
N ARG A 61 -18.48 13.76 20.21
CA ARG A 61 -18.66 12.97 18.98
C ARG A 61 -17.50 13.20 18.00
N PHE A 62 -17.04 12.13 17.38
CA PHE A 62 -15.99 12.14 16.36
C PHE A 62 -16.53 11.62 15.03
N ASP A 63 -16.04 12.19 13.94
CA ASP A 63 -16.14 11.63 12.59
C ASP A 63 -14.96 10.69 12.34
N VAL A 64 -15.24 9.56 11.71
CA VAL A 64 -14.28 8.47 11.52
C VAL A 64 -14.24 8.13 10.03
N GLN A 65 -13.09 8.37 9.40
CA GLN A 65 -12.88 8.12 7.98
C GLN A 65 -11.83 7.03 7.78
N HIS A 66 -12.24 5.94 7.15
CA HIS A 66 -11.33 4.91 6.67
C HIS A 66 -10.58 5.40 5.44
N VAL A 67 -9.25 5.27 5.44
CA VAL A 67 -8.40 5.71 4.34
C VAL A 67 -7.46 4.58 3.92
N THR A 68 -7.09 4.56 2.64
CA THR A 68 -6.09 3.60 2.15
C THR A 68 -4.72 3.90 2.75
N GLU A 69 -3.76 3.00 2.59
CA GLU A 69 -2.39 3.17 3.08
C GLU A 69 -1.70 4.35 2.36
N PRO A 70 -0.87 5.17 3.04
CA PRO A 70 -0.15 6.23 2.35
C PRO A 70 0.80 5.61 1.33
N LEU A 71 0.99 6.32 0.22
CA LEU A 71 2.03 5.96 -0.72
C LEU A 71 3.40 6.06 -0.01
N PRO A 72 4.32 5.12 -0.26
CA PRO A 72 5.69 5.22 0.23
C PRO A 72 6.32 6.56 -0.16
N GLU A 73 7.18 7.07 0.70
CA GLU A 73 7.97 8.26 0.41
C GLU A 73 8.75 8.14 -0.91
N GLY A 74 8.72 9.20 -1.72
CA GLY A 74 9.32 9.19 -3.06
C GLY A 74 8.46 8.57 -4.17
N THR A 75 7.27 8.05 -3.86
CA THR A 75 6.32 7.61 -4.89
C THR A 75 5.65 8.83 -5.53
N LEU A 76 5.76 8.97 -6.86
CA LEU A 76 4.98 9.97 -7.59
C LEU A 76 3.58 9.41 -7.84
N ALA A 77 2.58 10.08 -7.26
CA ALA A 77 1.18 9.67 -7.38
C ALA A 77 0.61 9.90 -8.79
N THR A 78 1.27 10.72 -9.59
CA THR A 78 0.82 11.12 -10.93
C THR A 78 1.88 10.75 -11.95
N ALA A 79 1.45 10.33 -13.14
CA ALA A 79 2.36 10.16 -14.26
C ALA A 79 2.93 11.53 -14.67
N GLU A 80 4.24 11.62 -14.77
CA GLU A 80 4.95 12.86 -15.02
C GLU A 80 5.98 12.66 -16.12
N ARG A 81 6.04 13.64 -17.03
CA ARG A 81 7.13 13.75 -17.98
C ARG A 81 8.11 14.80 -17.50
N TRP A 82 9.32 14.36 -17.22
CA TRP A 82 10.42 15.18 -16.76
C TRP A 82 11.28 15.54 -17.95
N GLU A 83 11.64 16.82 -18.09
CA GLU A 83 12.54 17.27 -19.14
C GLU A 83 13.64 18.17 -18.57
N PHE A 84 14.87 17.83 -18.87
CA PHE A 84 16.02 18.68 -18.59
C PHE A 84 16.33 19.51 -19.84
N ARG A 85 16.15 20.83 -19.74
CA ARG A 85 16.34 21.77 -20.85
C ARG A 85 17.48 22.74 -20.55
N LEU A 86 18.27 23.04 -21.57
CA LEU A 86 19.22 24.15 -21.57
C LEU A 86 18.85 25.12 -22.69
N ARG A 87 18.47 26.36 -22.31
CA ARG A 87 17.80 27.31 -23.20
C ARG A 87 16.52 26.66 -23.76
N ASP A 88 16.35 26.66 -25.08
CA ASP A 88 15.20 26.07 -25.78
C ASP A 88 15.44 24.63 -26.24
N THR A 89 16.57 24.01 -25.85
CA THR A 89 16.93 22.65 -26.26
C THR A 89 16.70 21.66 -25.10
N VAL A 90 15.91 20.61 -25.34
CA VAL A 90 15.81 19.45 -24.44
C VAL A 90 17.08 18.63 -24.53
N LEU A 91 17.77 18.47 -23.40
CA LEU A 91 18.98 17.66 -23.27
C LEU A 91 18.67 16.23 -22.79
N ALA A 92 17.61 16.04 -22.02
CA ALA A 92 17.13 14.73 -21.61
C ALA A 92 15.64 14.77 -21.25
N SER A 93 14.96 13.64 -21.39
CA SER A 93 13.58 13.47 -20.93
C SER A 93 13.37 12.10 -20.31
N TRP A 94 12.53 12.03 -19.28
CA TRP A 94 12.13 10.80 -18.61
C TRP A 94 10.61 10.81 -18.46
N ASP A 95 9.97 9.70 -18.80
CA ASP A 95 8.56 9.49 -18.51
C ASP A 95 8.48 8.61 -17.25
N TYR A 96 7.80 9.12 -16.23
CA TYR A 96 7.48 8.39 -15.01
C TYR A 96 5.98 8.11 -15.02
N ASN A 97 5.59 6.84 -14.90
CA ASN A 97 4.18 6.49 -14.75
C ASN A 97 3.80 6.49 -13.28
N SER A 98 2.59 6.95 -12.93
CA SER A 98 2.08 6.82 -11.57
C SER A 98 2.15 5.36 -11.13
N ALA A 99 2.56 5.12 -9.88
CA ALA A 99 2.60 3.79 -9.30
C ALA A 99 1.16 3.27 -9.02
N GLU A 100 0.33 3.18 -10.05
CA GLU A 100 -0.86 2.33 -10.04
C GLU A 100 -0.42 0.93 -10.43
N PHE A 101 -0.17 0.08 -9.43
CA PHE A 101 -0.44 -1.36 -9.41
C PHE A 101 -0.47 -2.20 -10.72
N ASP A 102 0.42 -2.01 -11.71
CA ASP A 102 0.26 -2.72 -13.01
C ASP A 102 1.53 -3.24 -13.70
N ASP A 103 2.63 -3.46 -12.97
CA ASP A 103 3.74 -4.30 -13.47
C ASP A 103 3.69 -5.75 -12.94
N ALA A 104 2.64 -6.11 -12.19
CA ALA A 104 2.40 -7.51 -11.87
C ALA A 104 1.96 -8.24 -13.15
N PRO A 105 2.61 -9.35 -13.56
CA PRO A 105 2.14 -10.11 -14.71
C PRO A 105 0.70 -10.53 -14.45
N ARG A 106 -0.24 -9.95 -15.20
CA ARG A 106 -1.63 -10.39 -15.21
C ARG A 106 -1.63 -11.80 -15.78
N LEU A 107 -1.95 -12.79 -14.95
CA LEU A 107 -2.16 -14.15 -15.41
C LEU A 107 -3.33 -14.11 -16.39
N GLN A 108 -3.05 -14.34 -17.68
CA GLN A 108 -4.10 -14.56 -18.66
C GLN A 108 -4.76 -15.88 -18.31
N ALA A 109 -6.09 -15.83 -18.06
CA ALA A 109 -6.92 -17.01 -17.83
C ALA A 109 -7.04 -17.86 -19.09
#